data_AF-A0A2T9XX59-F1
#
_entry.id   AF-A0A2T9XX59-F1
#
_cell.length_a   1.000
_cell.length_b   1.000
_cell.length_c   1.000
_cell.angle_alpha   90.00
_cell.angle_beta   90.00
_cell.angle_gamma   90.00
#
_symmetry.space_group_name_H-M   'P 1'
#
loop_
_entity.id
_entity.type
_entity.pdbx_description
1 polymer ?
#
loop_
_entity_poly.entity_id
_entity_poly.type
_entity_poly.pdbx_seq_one_letter_code
_entity_poly.pdbx_strand_id
1 'polypeptide(L)'
;MPLENSKTSYDINHTYLQKHQAITKDRIKNFINSEFWSSVNLSSVLWKKETSAPSHIVLEVWSPSDLSRPTFVNATNQSFRPTH
;
A
#
# COMPACT_ATOMS: atom_id res chain seq x y z
N MET A 1 21.90 14.10 62.14
CA MET A 1 20.91 14.32 61.07
C MET A 1 21.58 13.98 59.75
N PRO A 2 21.34 12.80 59.15
CA PRO A 2 21.91 12.45 57.86
C PRO A 2 21.06 13.04 56.74
N LEU A 3 21.69 13.77 55.81
CA LEU A 3 21.07 14.26 54.58
C LEU A 3 20.82 13.08 53.64
N GLU A 4 19.55 12.87 53.28
CA GLU A 4 19.09 11.81 52.40
C GLU A 4 19.73 11.89 51.00
N ASN A 5 20.30 10.77 50.58
CA ASN A 5 20.60 10.49 49.18
C ASN A 5 19.29 10.18 48.45
N SER A 6 18.84 11.03 47.53
CA SER A 6 17.85 10.68 46.52
C SER A 6 18.36 10.99 45.11
N LYS A 7 19.42 10.27 44.69
CA LYS A 7 19.76 10.17 43.26
C LYS A 7 18.80 9.19 42.58
N THR A 8 17.58 9.64 42.33
CA THR A 8 16.65 8.95 41.42
C THR A 8 15.88 9.99 40.61
N SER A 9 16.46 10.37 39.47
CA SER A 9 15.67 10.65 38.29
C SER A 9 16.53 10.23 37.10
N TYR A 10 16.11 9.17 36.43
CA TYR A 10 16.65 8.79 35.14
C TYR A 10 16.47 9.98 34.21
N ASP A 11 17.55 10.67 33.88
CA ASP A 11 17.55 11.66 32.81
C ASP A 11 17.46 10.89 31.50
N ILE A 12 16.23 10.49 31.16
CA ILE A 12 15.90 9.86 29.89
C ILE A 12 16.21 10.93 28.85
N ASN A 13 17.34 10.79 28.15
CA ASN A 13 17.70 11.59 27.00
C ASN A 13 16.51 11.67 26.04
N HIS A 14 15.67 12.70 26.18
CA HIS A 14 14.59 13.01 25.26
C HIS A 14 15.24 13.65 24.04
N THR A 15 15.93 12.84 23.26
CA THR A 15 16.34 13.19 21.90
C THR A 15 15.07 13.28 21.07
N TYR A 16 14.36 14.41 21.15
CA TYR A 16 13.49 14.82 20.09
C TYR A 16 14.40 15.07 18.90
N LEU A 17 14.57 14.06 18.04
CA LEU A 17 15.11 14.25 16.70
C LEU A 17 14.35 15.44 16.12
N GLN A 18 14.98 16.61 16.07
CA GLN A 18 14.33 17.81 15.58
C GLN A 18 13.88 17.49 14.17
N LYS A 19 12.56 17.50 13.95
CA LYS A 19 12.00 17.22 12.63
C LYS A 19 12.48 18.34 11.71
N HIS A 20 13.44 18.02 10.86
CA HIS A 20 13.88 18.92 9.80
C HIS A 20 12.72 19.10 8.83
N GLN A 21 12.07 20.26 8.92
CA GLN A 21 10.86 20.58 8.17
C GLN A 21 11.08 20.48 6.66
N ALA A 22 12.26 20.90 6.17
CA ALA A 22 12.62 20.79 4.76
C ALA A 22 12.64 19.33 4.28
N ILE A 23 13.38 18.46 4.98
CA ILE A 23 13.48 17.03 4.66
C ILE A 23 12.09 16.37 4.70
N THR A 24 11.28 16.75 5.67
CA THR A 24 9.92 16.19 5.83
C THR A 24 9.01 16.61 4.68
N LYS A 25 9.06 17.89 4.28
CA LYS A 25 8.30 18.40 3.12
C LYS A 25 8.74 17.74 1.82
N ASP A 26 10.04 17.59 1.60
CA ASP A 26 10.58 16.95 0.39
C ASP A 26 10.18 15.48 0.30
N ARG A 27 10.20 14.76 1.42
CA ARG A 27 9.72 13.37 1.48
C ARG A 27 8.26 13.23 1.10
N ILE A 28 7.39 14.11 1.61
CA ILE A 28 5.97 14.11 1.26
C ILE A 28 5.78 14.44 -0.23
N LYS A 29 6.49 15.44 -0.74
CA LYS A 29 6.43 15.82 -2.16
C LYS A 29 6.84 14.67 -3.08
N ASN A 30 7.91 13.95 -2.72
CA ASN A 30 8.38 12.79 -3.47
C ASN A 30 7.42 11.60 -3.36
N PHE A 31 6.79 11.39 -2.20
CA PHE A 31 5.77 10.35 -2.06
C PHE A 31 4.56 10.59 -2.98
N ILE A 32 4.09 11.84 -3.10
CA ILE A 32 2.93 12.20 -3.92
C ILE A 32 3.27 12.23 -5.41
N ASN A 33 4.42 12.79 -5.79
CA ASN A 33 4.68 13.19 -7.18
C ASN A 33 5.77 12.37 -7.89
N SER A 34 6.43 11.40 -7.26
CA SER A 34 7.50 10.69 -7.94
C SER A 34 6.96 9.57 -8.84
N GLU A 35 7.41 9.55 -10.09
CA GLU A 35 7.27 8.41 -11.00
C GLU A 35 7.94 7.15 -10.44
N PHE A 36 8.94 7.31 -9.57
CA PHE A 36 9.66 6.20 -8.93
C PHE A 36 8.71 5.24 -8.19
N TRP A 37 7.75 5.79 -7.44
CA TRP A 37 6.76 5.01 -6.68
C TRP A 37 5.55 4.55 -7.51
N SER A 38 5.42 5.02 -8.76
CA SER A 38 4.32 4.62 -9.65
C SER A 38 4.37 3.12 -9.98
N SER A 39 5.58 2.57 -10.13
CA SER A 39 5.80 1.15 -10.41
C SER A 39 5.36 0.22 -9.28
N VAL A 40 5.46 0.68 -8.03
CA VAL A 40 5.08 -0.08 -6.82
C VAL A 40 3.61 0.17 -6.44
N ASN A 41 2.98 1.16 -7.06
CA ASN A 41 1.57 1.54 -6.84
C ASN A 41 1.22 1.66 -5.35
N LEU A 42 2.07 2.33 -4.56
CA LEU A 42 1.88 2.48 -3.11
C LEU A 42 0.55 3.19 -2.75
N SER A 43 0.04 4.03 -3.64
CA SER A 43 -1.29 4.66 -3.48
C SER A 43 -2.43 3.64 -3.51
N SER A 44 -2.32 2.55 -4.26
CA SER A 44 -3.36 1.49 -4.27
C SER A 44 -3.55 0.83 -2.89
N VAL A 45 -2.51 0.77 -2.06
CA VAL A 45 -2.60 0.21 -0.71
C VAL A 45 -3.50 1.05 0.18
N LEU A 46 -3.50 2.38 0.00
CA LEU A 46 -4.40 3.28 0.72
C LEU A 46 -5.86 3.00 0.35
N TRP A 47 -6.16 2.89 -0.94
CA TRP A 47 -7.50 2.58 -1.45
C TRP A 47 -7.99 1.18 -1.06
N LYS A 48 -7.09 0.19 -1.02
CA LYS A 48 -7.41 -1.17 -0.57
C LYS A 48 -7.85 -1.22 0.90
N LYS A 49 -7.32 -0.34 1.75
CA LYS A 49 -7.71 -0.23 3.16
C LYS A 49 -9.04 0.51 3.35
N GLU A 50 -9.31 1.50 2.50
CA GLU A 50 -10.56 2.27 2.55
C GLU A 50 -11.76 1.42 2.09
N THR A 51 -11.55 0.55 1.11
CA THR A 51 -12.54 -0.46 0.71
C THR A 51 -12.28 -1.77 1.46
N SER A 52 -12.51 -1.80 2.77
CA SER A 52 -12.48 -3.04 3.57
C SER A 52 -13.67 -3.97 3.28
N ALA A 53 -14.37 -3.75 2.16
CA ALA A 53 -15.45 -4.58 1.68
C ALA A 53 -14.89 -5.86 1.03
N PRO A 54 -15.58 -7.01 1.15
CA PRO A 54 -15.24 -8.21 0.40
C PRO A 54 -15.09 -7.89 -1.09
N SER A 55 -14.28 -8.64 -1.85
CA SER A 55 -14.20 -8.42 -3.31
C SER A 55 -15.58 -8.72 -3.93
N HIS A 56 -16.27 -7.69 -4.42
CA HIS A 56 -17.60 -7.84 -5.04
C HIS A 56 -17.52 -8.21 -6.52
N ILE A 57 -16.35 -8.03 -7.14
CA ILE A 57 -16.12 -8.30 -8.56
C ILE A 57 -15.27 -9.56 -8.65
N VAL A 58 -15.85 -10.61 -9.23
CA VAL A 58 -15.15 -11.85 -9.56
C VAL A 58 -14.80 -11.80 -11.04
N LEU A 59 -13.50 -11.88 -11.35
CA LEU A 59 -13.01 -11.94 -12.72
C LEU A 59 -12.78 -13.41 -13.09
N GLU A 60 -13.44 -13.85 -14.14
CA GLU A 60 -13.25 -15.18 -14.71
C GLU A 60 -12.67 -15.06 -16.12
N VAL A 61 -11.75 -15.96 -16.45
CA VAL A 61 -11.00 -15.95 -17.70
C VAL A 61 -11.29 -17.22 -18.48
N TRP A 62 -11.51 -17.04 -19.78
CA TRP A 62 -11.46 -18.11 -20.76
C TRP A 62 -10.47 -17.70 -21.85
N SER A 63 -9.67 -18.65 -22.31
CA SER A 63 -8.74 -18.45 -23.42
C SER A 63 -9.02 -19.51 -24.49
N PRO A 64 -9.09 -19.12 -25.77
CA PRO A 64 -9.20 -20.09 -26.85
C PRO A 64 -7.96 -21.00 -26.86
N SER A 65 -8.14 -22.28 -27.20
CA SER A 65 -7.05 -23.25 -27.32
C SER A 65 -6.08 -22.92 -28.44
N ASP A 66 -6.56 -22.18 -29.43
CA ASP A 66 -5.87 -21.89 -30.69
C ASP A 66 -5.63 -20.37 -30.81
N LEU A 67 -4.83 -19.94 -31.80
CA LEU A 67 -4.65 -18.51 -32.14
C LEU A 67 -5.89 -17.90 -32.83
N SER A 68 -7.05 -18.54 -32.73
CA SER A 68 -8.28 -18.07 -33.35
C SER A 68 -8.84 -16.87 -32.59
N ARG A 69 -9.46 -15.93 -33.32
CA ARG A 69 -10.21 -14.81 -32.73
C ARG A 69 -11.70 -15.19 -32.74
N PRO A 70 -12.25 -15.68 -31.63
CA PRO A 70 -13.66 -16.08 -31.58
C PRO A 70 -14.56 -14.84 -31.70
N THR A 71 -15.74 -15.04 -32.27
CA THR A 71 -16.81 -14.03 -32.22
C THR A 71 -17.34 -13.91 -30.79
N PHE A 72 -18.01 -12.80 -30.49
CA PHE A 72 -18.59 -12.57 -29.15
C PHE A 72 -19.50 -13.72 -28.71
N VAL A 73 -20.41 -14.15 -29.61
CA VAL A 73 -21.35 -15.26 -29.35
C VAL A 73 -20.62 -16.56 -29.00
N ASN A 74 -19.52 -16.86 -29.71
CA ASN A 74 -18.74 -18.06 -29.41
C ASN A 74 -17.97 -17.93 -28.10
N ALA A 75 -17.47 -16.74 -27.75
CA ALA A 75 -16.70 -16.51 -26.53
C ALA A 75 -17.58 -16.55 -25.26
N THR A 76 -18.82 -16.05 -25.31
CA THR A 76 -19.73 -16.03 -24.15
C THR A 76 -20.28 -17.39 -23.79
N ASN A 77 -20.30 -18.35 -24.73
CA ASN A 77 -20.81 -19.71 -24.52
C ASN A 77 -19.77 -20.65 -23.89
N GLN A 78 -18.63 -20.13 -23.48
CA GLN A 78 -17.51 -20.92 -22.99
C GLN A 78 -17.56 -21.06 -21.47
N SER A 79 -16.83 -22.04 -20.94
CA SER A 79 -16.64 -22.19 -19.49
C SER A 79 -15.47 -21.32 -19.05
N PHE A 80 -15.77 -20.28 -18.28
CA PHE A 80 -14.77 -19.40 -17.68
C PHE A 80 -14.23 -19.99 -16.38
N ARG A 81 -12.95 -19.75 -16.10
CA ARG A 81 -12.26 -20.21 -14.89
C ARG A 81 -11.93 -19.01 -13.99
N PRO A 82 -12.01 -19.12 -12.66
CA PRO A 82 -11.67 -18.01 -11.76
C PRO A 82 -10.23 -17.54 -11.94
N THR A 83 -10.01 -16.24 -11.83
CA THR A 83 -8.66 -15.63 -11.79
C THR A 83 -8.14 -15.67 -10.33
N HIS A 84 -6.94 -16.21 -10.13
CA HIS A 84 -6.25 -16.24 -8.83
C HIS A 84 -5.37 -15.00 -8.62
#